data_AF-A0A327WHK2-F1
#
_entry.id   AF-A0A327WHK2-F1
#
_cell.length_a   1.000
_cell.length_b   1.000
_cell.length_c   1.000
_cell.angle_alpha   90.00
_cell.angle_beta   90.00
_cell.angle_gamma   90.00
#
_symmetry.space_group_name_H-M   'P 1'
#
loop_
_entity.id
_entity.type
_entity.pdbx_description
1 polymer ?
#
loop_
_entity_poly.entity_id
_entity_poly.type
_entity_poly.pdbx_seq_one_letter_code
_entity_poly.pdbx_strand_id
1 'polypeptide(L)' 'MCHACADLEVTSHLISALSAYAGTPGADLEFVDVTAYGLVSAMNVLNDRRLYPPAGHGYPSQDA' A
#
# COMPACT_ATOMS: atom_id res chain seq x y z
N MET A 1 -11.17 -9.40 -11.55
CA MET A 1 -9.92 -8.59 -11.49
C MET A 1 -9.04 -9.19 -10.40
N CYS A 2 -7.71 -9.22 -10.54
CA CYS A 2 -6.81 -9.74 -9.50
C CYS A 2 -6.75 -8.74 -8.32
N HIS A 3 -7.23 -9.13 -7.14
CA HIS A 3 -7.27 -8.24 -5.96
C HIS A 3 -5.88 -7.74 -5.53
N ALA A 4 -4.90 -8.63 -5.51
CA ALA A 4 -3.51 -8.26 -5.23
C ALA A 4 -3.00 -7.20 -6.21
N CYS A 5 -3.42 -7.28 -7.47
CA CYS A 5 -3.01 -6.36 -8.52
C CYS A 5 -3.63 -4.97 -8.32
N ALA A 6 -4.90 -4.90 -7.90
CA ALA A 6 -5.55 -3.65 -7.55
C ALA A 6 -4.90 -3.00 -6.32
N ASP A 7 -4.55 -3.80 -5.31
CA ASP A 7 -3.87 -3.29 -4.11
C ASP A 7 -2.44 -2.82 -4.39
N LEU A 8 -1.73 -3.51 -5.28
CA LEU A 8 -0.40 -3.09 -5.74
C LEU A 8 -0.48 -1.75 -6.46
N GLU A 9 -1.47 -1.55 -7.32
CA GLU A 9 -1.72 -0.29 -8.01
C GLU A 9 -2.01 0.85 -7.01
N VAL A 10 -2.94 0.64 -6.08
CA VAL A 10 -3.27 1.62 -5.03
C VAL A 10 -2.05 1.94 -4.16
N THR A 11 -1.31 0.92 -3.72
CA THR A 11 -0.11 1.10 -2.88
C THR A 11 0.96 1.89 -3.62
N SER A 12 1.19 1.59 -4.90
CA SER A 12 2.11 2.34 -5.76
C SER A 12 1.70 3.82 -5.89
N HIS A 13 0.41 4.09 -6.09
CA HIS A 13 -0.11 5.46 -6.12
C HIS A 13 0.09 6.20 -4.80
N LEU A 14 -0.11 5.53 -3.66
CA LEU A 14 0.13 6.13 -2.33
C LEU A 14 1.60 6.45 -2.11
N ILE A 15 2.53 5.58 -2.52
CA ILE A 15 3.98 5.84 -2.44
C ILE A 15 4.34 7.06 -3.30
N SER A 16 3.82 7.14 -4.52
CA SER A 16 4.04 8.29 -5.41
C SER A 16 3.49 9.59 -4.81
N ALA A 17 2.28 9.55 -4.25
CA ALA A 17 1.67 10.70 -3.58
C ALA A 17 2.47 11.16 -2.36
N LEU A 18 2.98 10.21 -1.55
CA LEU A 18 3.83 10.50 -0.41
C LEU A 18 5.16 11.14 -0.84
N SER A 19 5.76 10.64 -1.92
CA SER A 19 6.97 11.24 -2.50
C SER A 19 6.74 12.67 -2.99
N ALA A 20 5.56 12.96 -3.55
CA ALA A 20 5.20 14.32 -3.94
C ALA A 20 4.99 15.22 -2.71
N TYR A 21 4.31 14.72 -1.67
CA TYR A 21 4.12 15.44 -0.40
C TYR A 21 5.46 15.80 0.26
N ALA A 22 6.41 14.87 0.29
CA ALA A 22 7.74 15.09 0.87
C ALA A 22 8.52 16.25 0.20
N GLY A 23 8.20 16.58 -1.06
CA GLY A 23 8.81 17.70 -1.77
C GLY A 23 8.16 19.06 -1.50
N THR A 24 7.09 19.12 -0.71
CA THR A 24 6.36 20.37 -0.44
C THR A 24 6.95 21.15 0.74
N PRO A 25 6.91 22.50 0.73
CA PRO A 25 7.33 23.29 1.87
C PRO A 25 6.49 22.98 3.12
N GLY A 26 7.15 22.68 4.23
CA GLY A 26 6.47 22.35 5.49
C GLY A 26 5.97 20.91 5.58
N ALA A 27 6.41 20.01 4.68
CA ALA A 27 6.18 18.59 4.82
C ALA A 27 6.72 18.09 6.17
N ASP A 28 5.89 17.33 6.88
CA ASP A 28 6.31 16.63 8.09
C ASP A 28 7.14 15.41 7.68
N LEU A 29 8.45 15.50 7.91
CA LEU A 29 9.38 14.44 7.53
C LEU A 29 9.22 13.19 8.39
N GLU A 30 8.77 13.30 9.63
CA GLU A 30 8.51 12.13 10.49
C GLU A 30 7.28 11.37 9.96
N PHE A 31 6.23 12.10 9.58
CA PHE A 31 5.08 11.51 8.90
C PHE A 31 5.48 10.82 7.59
N VAL A 32 6.34 11.46 6.77
CA VAL A 32 6.85 10.85 5.52
C VAL A 32 7.56 9.55 5.82
N ASP A 33 8.45 9.52 6.79
CA ASP A 33 9.31 8.36 7.07
C ASP A 33 8.50 7.16 7.60
N VAL A 34 7.61 7.40 8.57
CA VAL A 34 6.73 6.37 9.13
C VAL A 34 5.76 5.82 8.07
N THR A 35 5.17 6.71 7.26
CA THR A 35 4.23 6.30 6.22
C THR A 35 4.94 5.54 5.10
N ALA A 36 6.13 5.96 4.70
CA ALA A 36 6.93 5.28 3.69
C ALA A 36 7.29 3.85 4.15
N TYR A 37 7.71 3.68 5.40
CA TYR A 37 7.99 2.37 5.97
C TYR A 37 6.76 1.43 5.90
N GLY A 38 5.58 1.93 6.26
CA GLY A 38 4.33 1.18 6.20
C GLY A 38 3.95 0.77 4.78
N LEU A 39 4.00 1.70 3.82
CA LEU A 39 3.63 1.45 2.41
C LEU A 39 4.61 0.49 1.72
N VAL A 40 5.91 0.61 1.97
CA VAL A 40 6.91 -0.34 1.44
C VAL A 40 6.68 -1.74 2.03
N SER A 41 6.39 -1.83 3.33
CA SER A 41 6.06 -3.10 3.97
C SER A 41 4.80 -3.72 3.38
N ALA A 42 3.76 -2.92 3.15
CA ALA A 42 2.53 -3.36 2.47
C ALA A 42 2.83 -3.90 1.07
N MET A 43 3.64 -3.19 0.29
CA MET A 43 4.04 -3.63 -1.06
C MET A 43 4.80 -4.96 -1.04
N ASN A 44 5.62 -5.22 -0.03
CA ASN A 44 6.29 -6.51 0.14
C ASN A 44 5.30 -7.64 0.46
N VAL A 45 4.32 -7.39 1.34
CA VAL A 45 3.27 -8.38 1.67
C VAL A 45 2.40 -8.70 0.46
N LEU A 46 2.02 -7.69 -0.33
CA LEU A 46 1.23 -7.85 -1.55
C LEU A 46 1.97 -8.70 -2.61
N ASN A 47 3.30 -8.61 -2.66
CA ASN A 47 4.14 -9.39 -3.57
C ASN A 47 4.37 -10.83 -3.10
N ASP A 48 4.31 -11.12 -1.79
CA ASP A 48 4.41 -12.50 -1.27
C ASP A 48 3.03 -13.17 -1.19
N ARG A 49 2.73 -13.99 -2.20
CA ARG A 49 1.48 -14.78 -2.27
C ARG A 49 1.25 -15.74 -1.10
N ARG A 50 2.25 -16.02 -0.27
CA ARG A 50 2.06 -16.83 0.96
C ARG A 50 1.45 -16.02 2.10
N LEU A 51 1.60 -14.69 2.05
CA LEU A 51 1.13 -13.76 3.08
C LEU A 51 -0.12 -13.00 2.66
N TYR A 52 -0.49 -13.04 1.36
CA TYR A 52 -1.63 -12.31 0.82
C TYR A 52 -2.72 -13.24 0.23
N PRO A 53 -4.01 -12.99 0.54
CA PRO A 53 -4.48 -12.02 1.54
C PRO A 53 -4.09 -12.46 2.95
N PRO A 54 -3.94 -11.53 3.91
CA PRO A 54 -3.67 -11.88 5.31
C PRO A 54 -4.71 -12.88 5.83
N ALA A 55 -4.29 -13.81 6.69
CA ALA A 55 -5.20 -14.81 7.25
C ALA A 55 -6.45 -14.15 7.87
N GLY A 56 -7.62 -14.72 7.61
CA GLY A 56 -8.91 -14.17 8.07
C GLY A 56 -9.40 -12.94 7.30
N HIS A 57 -8.68 -12.50 6.28
CA HIS A 57 -9.06 -11.41 5.40
C HIS A 57 -9.30 -11.95 3.99
N GLY A 58 -10.29 -11.39 3.32
CA GLY A 58 -10.61 -11.72 1.94
C GLY A 58 -11.43 -10.59 1.35
N TYR A 59 -11.35 -10.44 0.04
CA TYR A 59 -12.29 -9.58 -0.65
C TYR A 59 -13.66 -10.23 -0.62
N PRO A 60 -14.74 -9.50 -0.36
CA PRO A 60 -16.07 -10.04 -0.54
C PRO A 60 -16.17 -10.61 -1.96
N SER A 61 -16.56 -11.87 -2.07
CA SER A 61 -16.84 -12.49 -3.36
C SER A 61 -17.88 -11.62 -4.05
N GLN A 62 -17.63 -11.19 -5.29
CA GLN A 62 -18.50 -10.27 -6.03
C GLN A 62 -19.91 -10.84 -6.35
N ASP A 63 -20.26 -12.02 -5.81
CA ASP A 63 -21.50 -12.77 -6.07
C ASP A 63 -22.39 -12.92 -4.81
N ALA A 64 -22.45 -11.91 -3.94
CA ALA A 64 -23.45 -11.84 -2.85
C ALA A 64 -24.70 -11.04 -3.29
#